data_AF-A0ABD1GST1-F1
#
_entry.id   AF-A0ABD1GST1-F1
#
_cell.length_a   1.000
_cell.length_b   1.000
_cell.length_c   1.000
_cell.angle_alpha   90.00
_cell.angle_beta   90.00
_cell.angle_gamma   90.00
#
_symmetry.space_group_name_H-M   'P 1'
#
loop_
_entity.id
_entity.type
_entity.pdbx_description
1 polymer ?
#
loop_
_entity_poly.entity_id
_entity_poly.type
_entity_poly.pdbx_seq_one_letter_code
_entity_poly.pdbx_strand_id
1 'polypeptide(L)'
;MAAISTATPPTFNLSSPSRNPNPASLSSLKLASSNANPSFPHSKSLKLHRNSRFATAAAPSQSASSPAANPTNTFHGLCYVVGDNIDTDQIIPAEYLTLVPSNPDEYEKLGSYALIGLPSSYGERFVELGDTKTKYTIVIGGDNFGCGSSREHAPVALGAAGVAAVVAESYARIFFRNSVATGEIYPLESEGRLCDECTTGDVLTIELGVSKLINHTTGREYKLKPIGDAGPVIEAGGIFAYARKAGMIPSRDA
;
A
#
# COMPACT_ATOMS: atom_id res chain seq x y z
N MET A 1 -41.54 14.48 51.96
CA MET A 1 -41.34 13.29 52.82
C MET A 1 -41.75 12.05 52.04
N ALA A 2 -40.77 11.27 51.58
CA ALA A 2 -40.82 9.82 51.40
C ALA A 2 -39.40 9.39 51.00
N ALA A 3 -38.96 8.25 51.51
CA ALA A 3 -37.57 7.93 51.81
C ALA A 3 -37.05 6.73 50.99
N ILE A 4 -35.74 6.76 50.69
CA ILE A 4 -34.72 5.69 50.72
C ILE A 4 -34.95 4.42 49.86
N SER A 5 -33.97 4.09 48.99
CA SER A 5 -33.12 2.89 49.18
C SER A 5 -32.03 2.76 48.11
N THR A 6 -30.77 2.77 48.55
CA THR A 6 -29.54 2.52 47.78
C THR A 6 -29.17 1.04 47.86
N ALA A 7 -28.85 0.41 46.73
CA ALA A 7 -28.29 -0.94 46.70
C ALA A 7 -26.90 -0.95 46.03
N THR A 8 -25.92 -1.41 46.80
CA THR A 8 -24.50 -1.65 46.45
C THR A 8 -24.34 -2.95 45.65
N PRO A 9 -23.40 -3.05 44.69
CA PRO A 9 -23.10 -4.32 44.02
C PRO A 9 -22.05 -5.15 44.80
N PRO A 10 -22.07 -6.50 44.70
CA PRO A 10 -21.12 -7.36 45.41
C PRO A 10 -19.80 -7.54 44.65
N THR A 11 -18.72 -7.58 45.42
CA THR A 11 -17.36 -7.99 45.05
C THR A 11 -17.25 -9.51 44.94
N PHE A 12 -16.62 -10.01 43.88
CA PHE A 12 -16.15 -11.40 43.79
C PHE A 12 -14.63 -11.41 43.60
N ASN A 13 -13.95 -12.17 44.46
CA ASN A 13 -12.53 -12.46 44.46
C ASN A 13 -12.35 -13.99 44.55
N LEU A 14 -11.12 -14.46 44.29
CA LEU A 14 -10.60 -15.84 44.28
C LEU A 14 -10.67 -16.50 42.88
N SER A 15 -9.66 -17.20 42.38
CA SER A 15 -8.28 -17.50 42.79
C SER A 15 -7.71 -18.38 41.67
N SER A 16 -6.47 -18.14 41.23
CA SER A 16 -5.77 -18.96 40.23
C SER A 16 -5.46 -20.37 40.72
N PRO A 17 -5.30 -21.34 39.81
CA PRO A 17 -4.33 -22.40 40.03
C PRO A 17 -3.33 -22.53 38.88
N SER A 18 -2.07 -22.59 39.30
CA SER A 18 -0.91 -23.08 38.57
C SER A 18 -1.05 -24.55 38.19
N ARG A 19 -0.62 -24.93 36.97
CA ARG A 19 0.19 -26.14 36.72
C ARG A 19 0.70 -26.21 35.28
N ASN A 20 2.02 -26.23 35.15
CA ASN A 20 2.76 -26.90 34.06
C ASN A 20 3.17 -28.29 34.59
N PRO A 21 3.26 -29.35 33.76
CA PRO A 21 4.60 -29.73 33.27
C PRO A 21 4.66 -30.43 31.89
N ASN A 22 5.64 -29.99 31.10
CA ASN A 22 6.61 -30.70 30.24
C ASN A 22 6.23 -31.66 29.08
N PRO A 23 7.13 -31.77 28.06
CA PRO A 23 6.83 -32.18 26.70
C PRO A 23 7.27 -33.61 26.34
N ALA A 24 6.65 -34.21 25.32
CA ALA A 24 7.13 -35.44 24.70
C ALA A 24 6.99 -35.40 23.17
N SER A 25 8.15 -35.29 22.51
CA SER A 25 8.60 -36.06 21.35
C SER A 25 7.54 -36.51 20.31
N LEU A 26 7.58 -35.92 19.12
CA LEU A 26 7.41 -36.68 17.87
C LEU A 26 8.44 -36.27 16.82
N SER A 27 9.04 -37.32 16.29
CA SER A 27 10.26 -37.38 15.51
C SER A 27 10.04 -37.06 14.03
N SER A 28 11.04 -36.41 13.46
CA SER A 28 11.53 -36.49 12.08
C SER A 28 10.83 -37.48 11.13
N LEU A 29 10.18 -36.94 10.10
CA LEU A 29 10.00 -37.61 8.81
C LEU A 29 10.60 -36.71 7.72
N LYS A 30 11.88 -36.98 7.43
CA LYS A 30 12.52 -36.66 6.16
C LYS A 30 11.87 -37.54 5.09
N LEU A 31 11.36 -36.95 4.01
CA LEU A 31 11.20 -37.69 2.76
C LEU A 31 11.90 -36.96 1.62
N ALA A 32 12.55 -37.78 0.82
CA ALA A 32 13.66 -37.49 -0.05
C ALA A 32 13.30 -36.62 -1.26
N SER A 33 14.30 -35.81 -1.62
CA SER A 33 14.57 -35.29 -2.96
C SER A 33 14.44 -36.40 -4.01
N SER A 34 13.71 -36.13 -5.09
CA SER A 34 13.91 -36.83 -6.36
C SER A 34 14.22 -35.82 -7.47
N ASN A 35 15.43 -36.00 -7.98
CA ASN A 35 16.08 -35.27 -9.05
C ASN A 35 15.59 -35.86 -10.39
N ALA A 36 15.09 -35.03 -11.31
CA ALA A 36 14.98 -35.41 -12.72
C ALA A 36 14.90 -34.16 -13.61
N ASN A 37 16.07 -33.66 -14.04
CA ASN A 37 16.21 -32.75 -15.17
C ASN A 37 16.58 -33.58 -16.40
N PRO A 38 15.81 -33.56 -17.50
CA PRO A 38 16.28 -34.05 -18.79
C PRO A 38 16.97 -32.91 -19.56
N SER A 39 18.25 -33.15 -19.84
CA SER A 39 19.12 -32.37 -20.71
C SER A 39 18.74 -32.54 -22.18
N PHE A 40 18.73 -31.44 -22.94
CA PHE A 40 18.68 -31.45 -24.41
C PHE A 40 19.98 -30.89 -25.01
N PRO A 41 20.47 -31.47 -26.12
CA PRO A 41 21.82 -31.22 -26.63
C PRO A 41 21.96 -29.95 -27.48
N HIS A 42 23.19 -29.45 -27.48
CA HIS A 42 23.73 -28.38 -28.32
C HIS A 42 23.37 -28.48 -29.82
N SER A 43 23.10 -27.32 -30.43
CA SER A 43 23.30 -27.12 -31.87
C SER A 43 24.07 -25.82 -32.14
N LYS A 44 24.78 -25.82 -33.27
CA LYS A 44 26.06 -25.17 -33.51
C LYS A 44 25.95 -23.70 -33.90
N SER A 45 26.99 -22.96 -33.52
CA SER A 45 27.36 -21.64 -34.02
C SER A 45 27.59 -21.67 -35.54
N LEU A 46 26.96 -20.75 -36.27
CA LEU A 46 27.28 -20.44 -37.66
C LEU A 46 27.77 -18.99 -37.75
N LYS A 47 29.09 -18.85 -37.96
CA LYS A 47 29.72 -17.60 -38.38
C LYS A 47 29.49 -17.42 -39.88
N LEU A 48 28.89 -16.32 -40.30
CA LEU A 48 28.93 -15.88 -41.69
C LEU A 48 29.75 -14.58 -41.77
N HIS A 49 30.93 -14.69 -42.39
CA HIS A 49 31.68 -13.54 -42.89
C HIS A 49 31.14 -13.19 -44.28
N ARG A 50 30.81 -11.92 -44.54
CA ARG A 50 31.05 -11.34 -45.87
C ARG A 50 31.21 -9.82 -45.83
N ASN A 51 32.29 -9.39 -46.48
CA ASN A 51 32.82 -8.04 -46.63
C ASN A 51 31.92 -7.09 -47.44
N SER A 52 31.78 -5.88 -46.89
CA SER A 52 32.07 -4.54 -47.43
C SER A 52 31.62 -4.06 -48.83
N ARG A 53 31.12 -2.81 -48.80
CA ARG A 53 31.01 -1.74 -49.82
C ARG A 53 29.84 -1.87 -50.80
N PHE A 54 29.04 -0.85 -51.13
CA PHE A 54 29.25 0.60 -51.26
C PHE A 54 27.91 1.37 -51.14
N ALA A 55 28.05 2.69 -51.01
CA ALA A 55 27.18 3.75 -51.52
C ALA A 55 26.27 4.50 -50.53
N THR A 56 26.61 5.77 -50.44
CA THR A 56 26.03 6.94 -49.79
C THR A 56 24.63 7.30 -50.31
N ALA A 57 23.71 7.61 -49.39
CA ALA A 57 22.62 8.56 -49.62
C ALA A 57 22.23 9.22 -48.28
N ALA A 58 22.37 10.54 -48.23
CA ALA A 58 21.99 11.37 -47.09
C ALA A 58 20.46 11.41 -46.95
N ALA A 59 19.95 10.98 -45.80
CA ALA A 59 18.55 11.12 -45.40
C ALA A 59 18.40 12.35 -44.49
N PRO A 60 17.30 13.11 -44.59
CA PRO A 60 17.11 14.34 -43.83
C PRO A 60 16.95 14.04 -42.34
N SER A 61 17.61 14.85 -41.52
CA SER A 61 17.53 14.86 -40.06
C SER A 61 16.08 15.12 -39.61
N GLN A 62 15.39 14.05 -39.21
CA GLN A 62 14.19 14.20 -38.39
C GLN A 62 14.65 14.58 -36.99
N SER A 63 14.30 15.80 -36.59
CA SER A 63 14.33 16.27 -35.22
C SER A 63 13.68 15.23 -34.33
N ALA A 64 14.46 14.64 -33.43
CA ALA A 64 13.95 13.80 -32.36
C ALA A 64 13.00 14.66 -31.52
N SER A 65 11.71 14.50 -31.77
CA SER A 65 10.66 14.96 -30.88
C SER A 65 10.88 14.26 -29.55
N SER A 66 11.10 15.05 -28.50
CA SER A 66 11.12 14.62 -27.11
C SER A 66 10.02 13.59 -26.85
N PRO A 67 10.28 12.50 -26.10
CA PRO A 67 9.20 11.62 -25.70
C PRO A 67 8.20 12.46 -24.90
N ALA A 68 6.94 12.41 -25.34
CA ALA A 68 5.83 13.08 -24.71
C ALA A 68 5.90 12.88 -23.19
N ALA A 69 5.80 13.99 -22.44
CA ALA A 69 5.71 13.96 -20.99
C ALA A 69 4.58 12.99 -20.60
N ASN A 70 4.94 11.87 -19.98
CA ASN A 70 3.97 11.08 -19.21
C ASN A 70 3.26 12.06 -18.26
N PRO A 71 1.94 11.96 -18.06
CA PRO A 71 1.27 12.81 -17.08
C PRO A 71 2.00 12.65 -15.75
N THR A 72 2.67 13.70 -15.31
CA THR A 72 3.44 13.69 -14.07
C THR A 72 2.43 13.73 -12.94
N ASN A 73 1.89 12.56 -12.58
CA ASN A 73 1.09 12.45 -11.36
C ASN A 73 2.04 12.77 -10.20
N THR A 74 1.80 13.92 -9.58
CA THR A 74 2.59 14.45 -8.48
C THR A 74 1.66 14.58 -7.27
N PHE A 75 2.08 14.02 -6.15
CA PHE A 75 1.38 14.18 -4.87
C PHE A 75 2.18 15.09 -3.97
N HIS A 76 1.56 16.11 -3.40
CA HIS A 76 2.21 17.07 -2.52
C HIS A 76 1.36 17.26 -1.26
N GLY A 77 1.98 17.25 -0.09
CA GLY A 77 1.28 17.51 1.17
C GLY A 77 2.07 17.07 2.39
N LEU A 78 1.42 17.17 3.55
CA LEU A 78 1.98 16.70 4.81
C LEU A 78 2.01 15.18 4.84
N CYS A 79 3.03 14.61 5.48
CA CYS A 79 3.08 13.17 5.72
C CYS A 79 2.71 12.77 7.15
N TYR A 80 2.13 11.58 7.29
CA TYR A 80 1.98 10.88 8.55
C TYR A 80 2.91 9.66 8.58
N VAL A 81 3.75 9.56 9.60
CA VAL A 81 4.78 8.51 9.69
C VAL A 81 4.36 7.43 10.67
N VAL A 82 4.43 6.18 10.21
CA VAL A 82 4.19 4.97 10.99
C VAL A 82 5.33 3.96 10.82
N GLY A 83 5.46 3.05 11.78
CA GLY A 83 6.53 2.05 11.81
C GLY A 83 6.25 0.80 10.97
N ASP A 84 6.88 -0.30 11.36
CA ASP A 84 6.70 -1.61 10.73
C ASP A 84 5.39 -2.28 11.14
N ASN A 85 4.96 -3.27 10.34
CA ASN A 85 3.88 -4.20 10.66
C ASN A 85 2.57 -3.50 11.04
N ILE A 86 2.26 -2.41 10.33
CA ILE A 86 0.95 -1.77 10.43
C ILE A 86 -0.08 -2.69 9.80
N ASP A 87 -0.81 -3.42 10.63
CA ASP A 87 -1.78 -4.40 10.18
C ASP A 87 -3.12 -3.74 9.80
N THR A 88 -3.99 -4.52 9.16
CA THR A 88 -5.30 -4.03 8.72
C THR A 88 -6.26 -3.63 9.85
N ASP A 89 -6.09 -4.18 11.06
CA ASP A 89 -6.90 -3.77 12.23
C ASP A 89 -6.44 -2.41 12.75
N GLN A 90 -5.14 -2.11 12.67
CA GLN A 90 -4.60 -0.79 12.97
C GLN A 90 -5.06 0.25 11.96
N ILE A 91 -5.15 -0.11 10.67
CA ILE A 91 -5.68 0.76 9.61
C ILE A 91 -7.19 0.96 9.77
N ILE A 92 -7.96 -0.11 9.97
CA ILE A 92 -9.40 -0.04 10.23
C ILE A 92 -9.88 -1.27 11.03
N PRO A 93 -10.32 -1.09 12.29
CA PRO A 93 -10.84 -2.18 13.12
C PRO A 93 -12.05 -2.89 12.53
N ALA A 94 -12.21 -4.17 12.88
CA ALA A 94 -13.24 -5.04 12.30
C ALA A 94 -14.69 -4.56 12.53
N GLU A 95 -14.93 -3.82 13.60
CA GLU A 95 -16.26 -3.29 13.96
C GLU A 95 -16.81 -2.27 12.94
N TYR A 96 -15.94 -1.64 12.14
CA TYR A 96 -16.33 -0.66 11.12
C TYR A 96 -16.53 -1.26 9.71
N LEU A 97 -16.34 -2.57 9.54
CA LEU A 97 -16.47 -3.25 8.25
C LEU A 97 -17.92 -3.42 7.79
N THR A 98 -18.88 -3.04 8.64
CA THR A 98 -20.32 -2.99 8.31
C THR A 98 -20.66 -1.82 7.38
N LEU A 99 -19.80 -0.80 7.29
CA LEU A 99 -19.94 0.31 6.37
C LEU A 99 -19.68 -0.15 4.93
N VAL A 100 -20.51 0.35 4.01
CA VAL A 100 -20.54 -0.02 2.60
C VAL A 100 -19.87 1.06 1.75
N PRO A 101 -18.68 0.79 1.16
CA PRO A 101 -17.93 1.79 0.39
C PRO A 101 -18.67 2.36 -0.83
N SER A 102 -19.68 1.65 -1.36
CA SER A 102 -20.46 2.15 -2.50
C SER A 102 -21.52 3.20 -2.12
N ASN A 103 -21.80 3.37 -0.82
CA ASN A 103 -22.67 4.44 -0.32
C ASN A 103 -21.78 5.67 -0.01
N PRO A 104 -22.02 6.84 -0.65
CA PRO A 104 -21.19 8.04 -0.45
C PRO A 104 -21.03 8.48 1.00
N ASP A 105 -22.10 8.46 1.79
CA ASP A 105 -22.09 8.91 3.19
C ASP A 105 -21.28 7.95 4.07
N GLU A 106 -21.40 6.64 3.81
CA GLU A 106 -20.67 5.60 4.53
C GLU A 106 -19.19 5.55 4.10
N TYR A 107 -18.91 5.82 2.82
CA TYR A 107 -17.56 5.99 2.31
C TYR A 107 -16.85 7.15 3.01
N GLU A 108 -17.49 8.31 3.10
CA GLU A 108 -16.94 9.43 3.85
C GLU A 108 -16.71 9.05 5.32
N LYS A 109 -17.64 8.30 5.91
CA LYS A 109 -17.53 7.83 7.28
C LYS A 109 -16.35 6.87 7.50
N LEU A 110 -16.04 5.99 6.53
CA LEU A 110 -14.85 5.13 6.56
C LEU A 110 -13.55 5.95 6.70
N GLY A 111 -13.49 7.13 6.07
CA GLY A 111 -12.36 8.06 6.21
C GLY A 111 -12.11 8.47 7.66
N SER A 112 -13.17 8.69 8.45
CA SER A 112 -13.05 9.04 9.88
C SER A 112 -12.46 7.94 10.76
N TYR A 113 -12.38 6.70 10.25
CA TYR A 113 -11.83 5.54 10.96
C TYR A 113 -10.46 5.11 10.47
N ALA A 114 -9.87 5.81 9.50
CA ALA A 114 -8.53 5.52 9.01
C ALA A 114 -7.49 5.65 10.14
N LEU A 115 -6.65 4.62 10.28
CA LEU A 115 -5.59 4.50 11.29
C LEU A 115 -6.05 4.69 12.74
N ILE A 116 -7.35 4.51 13.04
CA ILE A 116 -7.89 4.66 14.40
C ILE A 116 -7.44 3.55 15.36
N GLY A 117 -7.02 2.40 14.81
CA GLY A 117 -6.53 1.27 15.59
C GLY A 117 -5.05 1.37 15.97
N LEU A 118 -4.35 2.45 15.60
CA LEU A 118 -2.97 2.67 16.00
C LEU A 118 -2.83 2.75 17.52
N PRO A 119 -1.73 2.23 18.10
CA PRO A 119 -1.48 2.31 19.53
C PRO A 119 -1.29 3.76 19.98
N SER A 120 -1.60 4.04 21.25
CA SER A 120 -1.48 5.38 21.85
C SER A 120 -0.06 5.96 21.88
N SER A 121 0.96 5.16 21.52
CA SER A 121 2.32 5.63 21.32
C SER A 121 2.45 6.61 20.15
N TYR A 122 1.51 6.58 19.20
CA TYR A 122 1.37 7.62 18.18
C TYR A 122 0.67 8.83 18.81
N GLY A 123 1.46 9.83 19.20
CA GLY A 123 0.97 11.00 19.93
C GLY A 123 0.08 11.93 19.10
N GLU A 124 0.20 11.90 17.77
CA GLU A 124 -0.63 12.65 16.84
C GLU A 124 -1.73 11.77 16.27
N ARG A 125 -2.96 12.29 16.28
CA ARG A 125 -4.09 11.60 15.67
C ARG A 125 -4.03 11.75 14.15
N PHE A 126 -4.35 10.68 13.42
CA PHE A 126 -4.36 10.69 11.96
C PHE A 126 -5.50 11.53 11.36
N VAL A 127 -6.73 11.38 11.89
CA VAL A 127 -7.92 12.18 11.54
C VAL A 127 -8.46 12.80 12.82
N GLU A 128 -8.68 14.11 12.85
CA GLU A 128 -9.13 14.81 14.05
C GLU A 128 -10.55 14.39 14.50
N LEU A 129 -10.87 14.60 15.78
CA LEU A 129 -12.19 14.28 16.31
C LEU A 129 -13.29 15.09 15.62
N GLY A 130 -14.22 14.39 14.97
CA GLY A 130 -15.35 14.99 14.26
C GLY A 130 -15.11 15.19 12.77
N ASP A 131 -13.87 15.00 12.30
CA ASP A 131 -13.53 15.09 10.89
C ASP A 131 -13.62 13.73 10.18
N THR A 132 -13.77 13.79 8.87
CA THR A 132 -13.79 12.63 7.96
C THR A 132 -12.56 12.57 7.07
N LYS A 133 -11.78 13.66 7.04
CA LYS A 133 -10.58 13.81 6.22
C LYS A 133 -9.37 14.10 7.09
N THR A 134 -8.22 13.62 6.65
CA THR A 134 -6.94 13.97 7.25
C THR A 134 -6.31 15.16 6.54
N LYS A 135 -5.42 15.87 7.25
CA LYS A 135 -4.51 16.86 6.64
C LYS A 135 -3.29 16.21 5.97
N TYR A 136 -3.06 14.91 6.18
CA TYR A 136 -1.91 14.18 5.66
C TYR A 136 -2.24 13.54 4.32
N THR A 137 -1.68 14.07 3.23
CA THR A 137 -1.87 13.53 1.88
C THR A 137 -1.06 12.26 1.64
N ILE A 138 0.03 12.08 2.39
CA ILE A 138 0.99 10.98 2.21
C ILE A 138 1.14 10.25 3.54
N VAL A 139 1.19 8.92 3.51
CA VAL A 139 1.57 8.09 4.66
C VAL A 139 2.94 7.48 4.38
N ILE A 140 3.84 7.55 5.35
CA ILE A 140 5.13 6.85 5.33
C ILE A 140 5.04 5.66 6.28
N GLY A 141 5.31 4.45 5.80
CA GLY A 141 5.35 3.22 6.59
C GLY A 141 6.73 2.56 6.59
N GLY A 142 6.94 1.65 7.54
CA GLY A 142 8.10 0.77 7.57
C GLY A 142 7.92 -0.48 6.71
N ASP A 143 8.44 -1.60 7.19
CA ASP A 143 8.33 -2.91 6.58
C ASP A 143 6.94 -3.53 6.79
N ASN A 144 6.48 -4.32 5.81
CA ASN A 144 5.28 -5.15 5.89
C ASN A 144 3.99 -4.35 6.18
N PHE A 145 3.81 -3.21 5.51
CA PHE A 145 2.62 -2.37 5.66
C PHE A 145 1.36 -3.07 5.14
N GLY A 146 0.26 -2.94 5.87
CA GLY A 146 -1.04 -3.55 5.55
C GLY A 146 -1.11 -5.05 5.83
N CYS A 147 -0.29 -5.56 6.74
CA CYS A 147 -0.27 -6.99 7.07
C CYS A 147 -1.54 -7.46 7.80
N GLY A 148 -1.66 -8.78 7.98
CA GLY A 148 -2.82 -9.38 8.64
C GLY A 148 -3.95 -9.76 7.67
N SER A 149 -5.18 -9.43 8.02
CA SER A 149 -6.38 -9.97 7.37
C SER A 149 -6.66 -9.33 5.99
N SER A 150 -7.32 -10.07 5.10
CA SER A 150 -7.70 -9.55 3.77
C SER A 150 -8.86 -8.57 3.86
N ARG A 151 -8.58 -7.29 4.14
CA ARG A 151 -9.60 -6.22 4.19
C ARG A 151 -9.42 -5.25 3.05
N GLU A 152 -10.43 -5.16 2.17
CA GLU A 152 -10.50 -4.12 1.14
C GLU A 152 -10.83 -2.76 1.75
N HIS A 153 -11.53 -2.74 2.89
CA HIS A 153 -11.81 -1.52 3.65
C HIS A 153 -10.55 -0.78 4.11
N ALA A 154 -9.40 -1.45 4.25
CA ALA A 154 -8.17 -0.80 4.72
C ALA A 154 -7.64 0.27 3.74
N PRO A 155 -7.37 -0.04 2.46
CA PRO A 155 -7.01 1.01 1.49
C PRO A 155 -8.17 1.99 1.22
N VAL A 156 -9.43 1.53 1.27
CA VAL A 156 -10.61 2.41 1.11
C VAL A 156 -10.68 3.46 2.21
N ALA A 157 -10.45 3.10 3.48
CA ALA A 157 -10.48 4.05 4.59
C ALA A 157 -9.39 5.13 4.42
N LEU A 158 -8.19 4.75 3.96
CA LEU A 158 -7.10 5.70 3.68
C LEU A 158 -7.47 6.65 2.53
N GLY A 159 -7.97 6.13 1.40
CA GLY A 159 -8.43 6.95 0.28
C GLY A 159 -9.60 7.86 0.65
N ALA A 160 -10.56 7.34 1.41
CA ALA A 160 -11.68 8.09 1.95
C ALA A 160 -11.24 9.20 2.90
N ALA A 161 -10.15 9.01 3.66
CA ALA A 161 -9.58 10.05 4.50
C ALA A 161 -8.84 11.14 3.69
N GLY A 162 -8.60 10.94 2.39
CA GLY A 162 -7.90 11.88 1.52
C GLY A 162 -6.41 11.60 1.33
N VAL A 163 -5.94 10.40 1.69
CA VAL A 163 -4.58 9.96 1.36
C VAL A 163 -4.49 9.70 -0.14
N ALA A 164 -3.45 10.21 -0.78
CA ALA A 164 -3.17 9.94 -2.20
C ALA A 164 -2.19 8.77 -2.38
N ALA A 165 -1.20 8.67 -1.49
CA ALA A 165 -0.16 7.66 -1.58
C ALA A 165 0.30 7.20 -0.19
N VAL A 166 0.62 5.91 -0.12
CA VAL A 166 1.39 5.32 0.98
C VAL A 166 2.76 4.99 0.41
N VAL A 167 3.82 5.32 1.14
CA VAL A 167 5.19 4.98 0.80
C VAL A 167 5.75 4.12 1.93
N ALA A 168 6.09 2.88 1.64
CA ALA A 168 6.57 1.93 2.64
C ALA A 168 7.85 1.22 2.18
N GLU A 169 8.59 0.60 3.09
CA GLU A 169 9.74 -0.23 2.71
C GLU A 169 9.26 -1.48 1.95
N SER A 170 8.18 -2.09 2.42
CA SER A 170 7.51 -3.20 1.76
C SER A 170 6.03 -3.28 2.14
N TYR A 171 5.26 -4.03 1.35
CA TYR A 171 3.83 -4.28 1.61
C TYR A 171 3.52 -5.75 1.83
N ALA A 172 2.51 -5.99 2.65
CA ALA A 172 1.77 -7.23 2.60
C ALA A 172 1.09 -7.38 1.24
N ARG A 173 1.34 -8.53 0.57
CA ARG A 173 0.88 -8.78 -0.80
C ARG A 173 -0.61 -8.56 -1.02
N ILE A 174 -1.44 -8.91 -0.04
CA ILE A 174 -2.89 -8.78 -0.13
C ILE A 174 -3.31 -7.31 -0.09
N PHE A 175 -2.72 -6.51 0.81
CA PHE A 175 -2.98 -5.09 0.90
C PHE A 175 -2.59 -4.38 -0.40
N PHE A 176 -1.38 -4.63 -0.91
CA PHE A 176 -0.93 -4.07 -2.18
C PHE A 176 -1.91 -4.36 -3.33
N ARG A 177 -2.35 -5.62 -3.46
CA ARG A 177 -3.34 -6.01 -4.47
C ARG A 177 -4.66 -5.27 -4.29
N ASN A 178 -5.14 -5.14 -3.05
CA ASN A 178 -6.40 -4.44 -2.78
C ASN A 178 -6.30 -2.95 -3.14
N SER A 179 -5.19 -2.27 -2.80
CA SER A 179 -4.94 -0.89 -3.21
C SER A 179 -5.00 -0.71 -4.73
N VAL A 180 -4.41 -1.63 -5.49
CA VAL A 180 -4.48 -1.60 -6.97
C VAL A 180 -5.90 -1.90 -7.47
N ALA A 181 -6.58 -2.86 -6.87
CA ALA A 181 -7.93 -3.27 -7.28
C ALA A 181 -8.97 -2.17 -7.07
N THR A 182 -8.89 -1.44 -5.95
CA THR A 182 -9.80 -0.36 -5.62
C THR A 182 -9.39 0.97 -6.24
N GLY A 183 -8.08 1.21 -6.40
CA GLY A 183 -7.54 2.47 -6.93
C GLY A 183 -7.61 3.65 -5.95
N GLU A 184 -7.81 3.37 -4.67
CA GLU A 184 -8.02 4.39 -3.62
C GLU A 184 -6.75 5.15 -3.24
N ILE A 185 -5.61 4.45 -3.30
CA ILE A 185 -4.29 4.98 -2.95
C ILE A 185 -3.22 4.38 -3.86
N TYR A 186 -2.10 5.09 -4.01
CA TYR A 186 -0.89 4.53 -4.59
C TYR A 186 -0.04 3.81 -3.51
N PRO A 187 0.17 2.48 -3.59
CA PRO A 187 1.10 1.77 -2.73
C PRO A 187 2.51 1.81 -3.34
N LEU A 188 3.34 2.74 -2.89
CA LEU A 188 4.70 2.94 -3.40
C LEU A 188 5.73 2.32 -2.45
N GLU A 189 6.73 1.64 -3.01
CA GLU A 189 7.83 1.10 -2.21
C GLU A 189 9.06 2.03 -2.29
N SER A 190 9.74 2.26 -1.18
CA SER A 190 11.03 2.95 -1.14
C SER A 190 12.21 1.98 -1.17
N GLU A 191 13.36 2.43 -1.65
CA GLU A 191 14.61 1.65 -1.56
C GLU A 191 15.27 1.74 -0.17
N GLY A 192 14.93 2.79 0.59
CA GLY A 192 15.40 3.03 1.95
C GLY A 192 14.27 3.01 2.97
N ARG A 193 14.64 3.20 4.23
CA ARG A 193 13.73 3.10 5.38
C ARG A 193 13.23 4.48 5.81
N LEU A 194 12.32 5.03 5.02
CA LEU A 194 11.88 6.42 5.13
C LEU A 194 11.18 6.76 6.46
N CYS A 195 10.64 5.76 7.16
CA CYS A 195 10.04 5.95 8.50
C CYS A 195 11.06 6.39 9.57
N ASP A 196 12.36 6.16 9.34
CA ASP A 196 13.44 6.60 10.24
C ASP A 196 14.00 7.98 9.85
N GLU A 197 13.67 8.48 8.65
CA GLU A 197 14.21 9.72 8.09
C GLU A 197 13.18 10.85 7.94
N CYS A 198 11.89 10.51 7.90
CA CYS A 198 10.79 11.48 7.85
C CYS A 198 10.13 11.58 9.22
N THR A 199 9.59 12.76 9.53
CA THR A 199 8.79 12.99 10.73
C THR A 199 7.36 13.34 10.34
N THR A 200 6.38 12.92 11.14
CA THR A 200 4.98 13.34 10.94
C THR A 200 4.91 14.87 10.88
N GLY A 201 4.21 15.38 9.86
CA GLY A 201 4.13 16.81 9.55
C GLY A 201 5.19 17.31 8.57
N ASP A 202 6.13 16.48 8.10
CA ASP A 202 7.01 16.88 7.02
C ASP A 202 6.24 17.13 5.72
N VAL A 203 6.68 18.12 4.94
CA VAL A 203 6.09 18.45 3.64
C VAL A 203 6.80 17.64 2.57
N LEU A 204 6.07 16.71 1.95
CA LEU A 204 6.63 15.79 0.96
C LEU A 204 6.08 16.07 -0.45
N THR A 205 6.85 15.67 -1.45
CA THR A 205 6.40 15.60 -2.85
C THR A 205 6.82 14.28 -3.47
N ILE A 206 5.87 13.58 -4.07
CA ILE A 206 6.10 12.34 -4.80
C ILE A 206 5.94 12.64 -6.28
N GLU A 207 6.95 12.33 -7.08
CA GLU A 207 6.93 12.45 -8.53
C GLU A 207 6.93 11.05 -9.15
N LEU A 208 5.76 10.53 -9.54
CA LEU A 208 5.64 9.16 -10.06
C LEU A 208 6.45 8.95 -11.34
N GLY A 209 6.49 9.96 -12.22
CA GLY A 209 7.17 9.87 -13.52
C GLY A 209 8.67 9.60 -13.43
N VAL A 210 9.32 10.00 -12.33
CA VAL A 210 10.74 9.76 -12.05
C VAL A 210 10.97 8.88 -10.83
N SER A 211 9.90 8.33 -10.23
CA SER A 211 9.94 7.46 -9.05
C SER A 211 10.77 8.07 -7.91
N LYS A 212 10.43 9.31 -7.54
CA LYS A 212 11.17 10.09 -6.54
C LYS A 212 10.24 10.64 -5.46
N LEU A 213 10.74 10.68 -4.23
CA LEU A 213 10.14 11.42 -3.12
C LEU A 213 11.10 12.51 -2.66
N ILE A 214 10.59 13.73 -2.47
CA ILE A 214 11.33 14.90 -1.99
C ILE A 214 10.74 15.28 -0.64
N ASN A 215 11.56 15.35 0.40
CA ASN A 215 11.19 15.93 1.69
C ASN A 215 11.65 17.39 1.72
N HIS A 216 10.71 18.32 1.61
CA HIS A 216 10.99 19.76 1.59
C HIS A 216 11.37 20.32 2.95
N THR A 217 10.99 19.65 4.05
CA THR A 217 11.40 20.06 5.41
C THR A 217 12.88 19.82 5.64
N THR A 218 13.39 18.66 5.21
CA THR A 218 14.80 18.27 5.42
C THR A 218 15.71 18.54 4.21
N GLY A 219 15.13 18.80 3.04
CA GLY A 219 15.86 18.96 1.77
C GLY A 219 16.39 17.65 1.18
N ARG A 220 15.97 16.50 1.70
CA ARG A 220 16.43 15.17 1.24
C ARG A 220 15.55 14.65 0.11
N GLU A 221 16.16 13.87 -0.78
CA GLU A 221 15.47 13.15 -1.84
C GLU A 221 15.68 11.65 -1.68
N TYR A 222 14.63 10.87 -1.97
CA TYR A 222 14.61 9.42 -1.86
C TYR A 222 14.14 8.81 -3.17
N LYS A 223 14.76 7.70 -3.52
CA LYS A 223 14.36 6.90 -4.69
C LYS A 223 13.27 5.92 -4.29
N LEU A 224 12.22 5.89 -5.10
CA LEU A 224 11.12 4.94 -5.01
C LEU A 224 11.28 3.86 -6.08
N LYS A 225 10.72 2.69 -5.83
CA LYS A 225 10.54 1.67 -6.85
C LYS A 225 9.39 2.09 -7.77
N PRO A 226 9.50 1.87 -9.09
CA PRO A 226 8.43 2.22 -10.01
C PRO A 226 7.18 1.36 -9.74
N ILE A 227 6.00 1.97 -9.76
CA ILE A 227 4.71 1.28 -9.57
C ILE A 227 4.40 0.27 -10.70
N GLY A 228 5.04 0.45 -11.86
CA GLY A 228 4.89 -0.42 -13.02
C GLY A 228 3.47 -0.43 -13.59
N ASP A 229 3.05 -1.59 -14.11
CA ASP A 229 1.77 -1.78 -14.80
C ASP A 229 0.53 -1.59 -13.89
N ALA A 230 0.72 -1.53 -12.57
CA ALA A 230 -0.35 -1.21 -11.64
C ALA A 230 -0.76 0.26 -11.69
N GLY A 231 0.13 1.17 -12.10
CA GLY A 231 -0.13 2.61 -12.16
C GLY A 231 -1.38 2.98 -12.96
N PRO A 232 -1.50 2.55 -14.24
CA PRO A 232 -2.68 2.80 -15.06
C PRO A 232 -3.99 2.27 -14.48
N VAL A 233 -3.95 1.19 -13.70
CA VAL A 233 -5.14 0.61 -13.04
C VAL A 233 -5.60 1.50 -11.88
N ILE A 234 -4.66 1.96 -11.06
CA ILE A 234 -4.94 2.89 -9.95
C ILE A 234 -5.46 4.22 -10.50
N GLU A 235 -4.79 4.79 -11.51
CA GLU A 235 -5.19 6.05 -12.15
C GLU A 235 -6.61 6.00 -12.73
N ALA A 236 -7.04 4.84 -13.22
CA ALA A 236 -8.40 4.66 -13.73
C ALA A 236 -9.46 4.64 -12.61
N GLY A 237 -9.08 4.53 -11.33
CA GLY A 237 -10.00 4.30 -10.21
C GLY A 237 -10.29 2.82 -9.98
N GLY A 238 -9.28 1.97 -10.13
CA GLY A 238 -9.34 0.55 -9.84
C GLY A 238 -9.69 -0.34 -11.04
N ILE A 239 -9.71 -1.65 -10.81
CA ILE A 239 -9.73 -2.68 -11.86
C ILE A 239 -10.97 -2.61 -12.75
N PHE A 240 -12.15 -2.34 -12.18
CA PHE A 240 -13.38 -2.24 -12.95
C PHE A 240 -13.42 -0.99 -13.82
N ALA A 241 -12.89 0.12 -13.31
CA ALA A 241 -12.84 1.37 -14.07
C ALA A 241 -11.80 1.28 -15.19
N TYR A 242 -10.64 0.65 -14.93
CA TYR A 242 -9.67 0.29 -15.94
C TYR A 242 -10.26 -0.62 -17.02
N ALA A 243 -10.95 -1.71 -16.63
CA ALA A 243 -11.56 -2.65 -17.56
C ALA A 243 -12.61 -1.97 -18.48
N ARG A 244 -13.40 -1.03 -17.94
CA ARG A 244 -14.32 -0.19 -18.74
C ARG A 244 -13.56 0.70 -19.71
N LYS A 245 -12.53 1.41 -19.24
CA LYS A 245 -11.69 2.30 -20.05
C LYS A 245 -10.99 1.54 -21.19
N ALA A 246 -10.60 0.29 -20.94
CA ALA A 246 -9.95 -0.59 -21.91
C ALA A 246 -10.94 -1.35 -22.83
N GLY A 247 -12.26 -1.18 -22.66
CA GLY A 247 -13.27 -1.85 -23.48
C GLY A 247 -13.43 -3.36 -23.19
N MET A 248 -12.95 -3.84 -22.05
CA MET A 248 -13.09 -5.24 -21.63
C MET A 248 -14.49 -5.56 -21.09
N ILE A 249 -15.19 -4.56 -20.55
CA ILE A 249 -16.57 -4.64 -20.06
C ILE A 249 -17.37 -3.40 -20.49
N PRO A 250 -18.71 -3.47 -20.56
CA PRO A 250 -19.56 -2.33 -20.96
C PRO A 250 -19.39 -1.10 -20.07
N SER A 251 -19.56 0.10 -20.64
CA SER A 251 -19.66 1.34 -19.87
C SER A 251 -20.91 1.33 -19.00
N ARG A 252 -20.93 2.11 -17.90
CA ARG A 252 -22.10 2.18 -16.99
C ARG A 252 -23.36 2.72 -17.67
N ASP A 253 -23.21 3.37 -18.82
CA ASP A 253 -24.28 4.05 -19.56
C ASP A 253 -24.73 3.29 -20.83
N ALA A 254 -24.31 2.03 -20.99
CA ALA A 254 -24.68 1.16 -22.12
C ALA A 254 -25.86 0.24 -21.79
#